data_AF-A0A835IL02-F1
#
_entry.id   AF-A0A835IL02-F1
#
_cell.length_a   1.000
_cell.length_b   1.000
_cell.length_c   1.000
_cell.angle_alpha   90.00
_cell.angle_beta   90.00
_cell.angle_gamma   90.00
#
_symmetry.space_group_name_H-M   'P 1'
#
loop_
_entity.id
_entity.type
_entity.pdbx_description
1 polymer ?
#
loop_
_entity_poly.entity_id
_entity_poly.type
_entity_poly.pdbx_seq_one_letter_code
_entity_poly.pdbx_strand_id
1 'polypeptide(L)'
;MMKKLNVVVRLEELPPSECKHLGGQKILNVQFMYCTIPLWVFLYALGMPSDKEIVEMIDINLDVATSVNLLLSTISYADNKFDGFCKAGNALEIVKKSILNDRISNTKFPPKVSGFTLESAGDCLVQYLFPTLSRCKPKAFFLGHMVKCLLQSCSGQQKLENRDDFRNKRLDLAAELLHRELQNRIRHTERRMVKAIQRDLYGERTTQQIEHYIDASIITNGLSRAFSTGPWPHHNYVKYIGNVGDARFPHPSQLGKLCFLSTPDGEKCGLVKNLAVTGLVSTNSSEPLLDKLLECGMEKLTDGPTTMSLKGKEKIFLNGDWVGLCKDFLAFLQVLKSKRRSKEVPRQVMTTLGDLKIIPAKIYLKFSMNIL
;
A
#
# COMPACT_ATOMS: atom_id res chain seq x y z
N MET A 1 8.51 -8.84 8.74
CA MET A 1 8.06 -7.79 7.81
C MET A 1 7.12 -8.46 6.83
N MET A 2 5.81 -8.24 6.94
CA MET A 2 4.84 -8.86 6.02
C MET A 2 5.08 -8.29 4.62
N LYS A 3 5.20 -9.15 3.61
CA LYS A 3 5.12 -8.72 2.20
C LYS A 3 3.84 -7.88 2.09
N LYS A 4 3.92 -6.67 1.54
CA LYS A 4 2.71 -5.89 1.22
C LYS A 4 1.81 -6.81 0.40
N LEU A 5 0.66 -7.19 0.96
CA LEU A 5 -0.36 -7.90 0.21
C LEU A 5 -0.89 -6.89 -0.80
N ASN A 6 -0.58 -7.11 -2.07
CA ASN A 6 -1.02 -6.22 -3.13
C ASN A 6 -2.53 -6.39 -3.31
N VAL A 7 -3.30 -5.42 -2.85
CA VAL A 7 -4.71 -5.27 -3.20
C VAL A 7 -4.75 -4.66 -4.59
N VAL A 8 -5.44 -5.32 -5.52
CA VAL A 8 -5.55 -4.82 -6.90
C VAL A 8 -7.01 -4.78 -7.30
N VAL A 9 -7.50 -3.59 -7.68
CA VAL A 9 -8.80 -3.44 -8.34
C VAL A 9 -8.57 -3.59 -9.83
N ARG A 10 -9.31 -4.47 -10.49
CA ARG A 10 -9.18 -4.76 -11.92
C ARG A 10 -10.52 -4.72 -12.61
N LEU A 11 -10.46 -4.33 -13.88
CA LEU A 11 -11.55 -4.50 -14.83
C LEU A 11 -11.36 -5.86 -15.50
N GLU A 12 -12.33 -6.75 -15.37
CA GLU A 12 -12.28 -8.09 -15.96
C GLU A 12 -13.40 -8.25 -16.99
N GLU A 13 -13.05 -8.86 -18.13
CA GLU A 13 -14.01 -9.15 -19.19
C GLU A 13 -14.75 -10.45 -18.85
N LEU A 14 -16.08 -10.39 -18.83
CA LEU A 14 -16.94 -11.54 -18.62
C LEU A 14 -16.95 -12.45 -19.85
N PRO A 15 -16.96 -13.78 -19.66
CA PRO A 15 -17.17 -14.69 -20.77
C PRO A 15 -18.56 -14.46 -21.41
N PRO A 16 -18.71 -14.64 -22.72
CA PRO A 16 -19.95 -14.35 -23.45
C PRO A 16 -21.20 -15.03 -22.89
N SER A 17 -21.05 -16.18 -22.22
CA SER A 17 -22.13 -16.95 -21.58
C SER A 17 -22.76 -16.24 -20.37
N GLU A 18 -22.02 -15.36 -19.71
CA GLU A 18 -22.44 -14.61 -18.51
C GLU A 18 -22.86 -13.16 -18.85
N CYS A 19 -22.71 -12.74 -20.11
CA CYS A 19 -23.01 -11.38 -20.60
C CYS A 19 -24.52 -11.12 -20.85
N LYS A 20 -25.42 -11.69 -20.03
CA LYS A 20 -26.88 -11.54 -20.21
C LYS A 20 -27.46 -10.24 -19.64
N HIS A 21 -26.64 -9.30 -19.21
CA HIS A 21 -27.07 -8.17 -18.37
C HIS A 21 -26.85 -6.82 -19.04
N LEU A 22 -27.74 -5.86 -18.71
CA LEU A 22 -27.70 -4.49 -19.23
C LEU A 22 -26.31 -3.86 -18.99
N GLY A 23 -25.62 -3.49 -20.07
CA GLY A 23 -24.67 -2.38 -20.03
C GLY A 23 -23.18 -2.68 -20.20
N GLY A 24 -22.72 -3.93 -20.30
CA GLY A 24 -21.33 -4.17 -20.74
C GLY A 24 -20.72 -5.53 -20.41
N GLN A 25 -19.67 -5.88 -21.17
CA GLN A 25 -18.90 -7.13 -21.03
C GLN A 25 -17.87 -7.08 -19.89
N LYS A 26 -17.87 -6.04 -19.05
CA LYS A 26 -16.79 -5.75 -18.08
C LYS A 26 -17.34 -5.59 -16.67
N ILE A 27 -16.62 -6.12 -15.69
CA ILE A 27 -16.94 -6.04 -14.26
C ILE A 27 -15.74 -5.57 -13.44
N LEU A 28 -16.02 -5.01 -12.26
CA LEU A 28 -15.01 -4.60 -11.29
C LEU A 28 -14.78 -5.69 -10.24
N ASN A 29 -13.56 -6.21 -10.20
CA ASN A 29 -13.13 -7.23 -9.24
C ASN A 29 -11.99 -6.71 -8.36
N VAL A 30 -11.98 -7.16 -7.10
CA VAL A 30 -10.93 -6.90 -6.12
C VAL A 30 -10.14 -8.19 -5.93
N GLN A 31 -8.84 -8.13 -6.24
CA GLN A 31 -7.91 -9.20 -5.93
C GLN A 31 -7.29 -8.97 -4.56
N PHE A 32 -7.48 -9.91 -3.65
CA PHE A 32 -6.99 -9.85 -2.27
C PHE A 32 -6.51 -11.23 -1.81
N MET A 33 -5.30 -11.35 -1.27
CA MET A 33 -4.76 -12.64 -0.77
C MET A 33 -5.04 -13.85 -1.70
N TYR A 34 -4.82 -13.64 -3.02
CA TYR A 34 -4.99 -14.62 -4.10
C TYR A 34 -6.43 -14.93 -4.54
N CYS A 35 -7.46 -14.42 -3.87
CA CYS A 35 -8.83 -14.54 -4.35
C CYS A 35 -9.26 -13.31 -5.16
N THR A 36 -10.16 -13.53 -6.12
CA THR A 36 -10.85 -12.47 -6.87
C THR A 36 -12.31 -12.42 -6.43
N ILE A 37 -12.72 -11.26 -5.91
CA ILE A 37 -14.06 -11.06 -5.36
C ILE A 37 -14.68 -9.85 -6.06
N PRO A 38 -15.95 -9.91 -6.51
CA PRO A 38 -16.61 -8.74 -7.06
C PRO A 38 -16.61 -7.57 -6.08
N LEU A 39 -16.37 -6.37 -6.60
CA LEU A 39 -16.21 -5.16 -5.80
C LEU A 39 -17.38 -4.95 -4.84
N TRP A 40 -18.62 -5.16 -5.32
CA TRP A 40 -19.83 -4.92 -4.55
C TRP A 40 -19.93 -5.83 -3.33
N VAL A 41 -19.71 -7.14 -3.50
CA VAL A 41 -19.67 -8.11 -2.39
C VAL A 41 -18.58 -7.74 -1.39
N PHE A 42 -17.41 -7.31 -1.86
CA PHE A 42 -16.30 -6.94 -1.00
C PHE A 42 -16.59 -5.68 -0.17
N LEU A 43 -17.30 -4.69 -0.74
CA LEU A 43 -17.71 -3.48 -0.04
C LEU A 43 -18.78 -3.73 1.03
N TYR A 44 -19.76 -4.60 0.76
CA TYR A 44 -20.71 -5.06 1.78
C TYR A 44 -20.00 -5.83 2.92
N ALA A 45 -18.99 -6.65 2.61
CA ALA A 45 -18.19 -7.33 3.63
C ALA A 45 -17.38 -6.37 4.52
N LEU A 46 -17.11 -5.15 4.05
CA LEU A 46 -16.49 -4.08 4.84
C LEU A 46 -17.49 -3.30 5.70
N GLY A 47 -18.79 -3.62 5.63
CA GLY A 47 -19.84 -3.02 6.46
C GLY A 47 -20.53 -1.82 5.83
N MET A 48 -20.54 -1.70 4.50
CA MET A 48 -21.38 -0.71 3.81
C MET A 48 -22.85 -1.17 3.81
N PRO A 49 -23.82 -0.31 4.19
CA PRO A 49 -25.21 -0.73 4.40
C PRO A 49 -26.10 -0.66 3.15
N SER A 50 -25.76 0.18 2.16
CA SER A 50 -26.60 0.40 0.97
C SER A 50 -25.77 0.73 -0.26
N ASP A 51 -26.27 0.31 -1.43
CA ASP A 51 -25.73 0.64 -2.75
C ASP A 51 -25.60 2.14 -2.96
N LYS A 52 -26.57 2.92 -2.46
CA LYS A 52 -26.54 4.38 -2.58
C LYS A 52 -25.32 4.97 -1.86
N GLU A 53 -25.05 4.52 -0.63
CA GLU A 53 -23.88 4.97 0.13
C GLU A 53 -22.58 4.55 -0.53
N ILE A 54 -22.54 3.37 -1.17
CA ILE A 54 -21.37 2.92 -1.93
C ILE A 54 -21.11 3.87 -3.11
N VAL A 55 -22.13 4.18 -3.92
CA VAL A 55 -21.98 5.09 -5.06
C VAL A 55 -21.55 6.49 -4.61
N GLU A 56 -22.15 7.02 -3.55
CA GLU A 56 -21.78 8.32 -2.97
C GLU A 56 -20.34 8.33 -2.46
N MET A 57 -19.87 7.24 -1.86
CA MET A 57 -18.51 7.08 -1.34
C MET A 57 -17.45 7.01 -2.45
N ILE A 58 -17.76 6.40 -3.60
CA ILE A 58 -16.83 6.35 -4.73
C ILE A 58 -16.68 7.75 -5.37
N ASP A 59 -17.69 8.63 -5.25
CA ASP A 59 -17.60 10.04 -5.68
C ASP A 59 -17.24 10.19 -7.17
N ILE A 60 -18.00 9.49 -8.02
CA ILE A 60 -17.86 9.50 -9.49
C ILE A 60 -18.83 10.51 -10.10
N ASN A 61 -18.44 11.13 -11.21
CA ASN A 61 -19.38 11.90 -12.02
C ASN A 61 -20.37 10.96 -12.73
N LEU A 62 -21.64 11.00 -12.30
CA LEU A 62 -22.74 10.19 -12.86
C LEU A 62 -23.14 10.60 -14.28
N ASP A 63 -22.65 11.73 -14.80
CA ASP A 63 -22.88 12.14 -16.18
C ASP A 63 -22.22 11.19 -17.20
N VAL A 64 -21.20 10.45 -16.75
CA VAL A 64 -20.43 9.55 -17.61
C VAL A 64 -21.11 8.18 -17.69
N ALA A 65 -21.86 7.95 -18.77
CA ALA A 65 -22.62 6.71 -18.99
C ALA A 65 -21.75 5.43 -18.89
N THR A 66 -20.48 5.47 -19.33
CA THR A 66 -19.58 4.30 -19.24
C THR A 66 -19.30 3.88 -17.80
N SER A 67 -19.11 4.85 -16.90
CA SER A 67 -18.85 4.58 -15.48
C SER A 67 -20.11 4.05 -14.80
N VAL A 68 -21.27 4.62 -15.11
CA VAL A 68 -22.57 4.16 -14.58
C VAL A 68 -22.88 2.73 -15.04
N ASN A 69 -22.72 2.45 -16.34
CA ASN A 69 -22.97 1.12 -16.90
C ASN A 69 -22.07 0.04 -16.29
N LEU A 70 -20.82 0.37 -15.99
CA LEU A 70 -19.87 -0.55 -15.36
C LEU A 70 -20.20 -0.82 -13.89
N LEU A 71 -20.70 0.18 -13.17
CA LEU A 71 -21.21 -0.03 -11.81
C LEU A 71 -22.45 -0.93 -11.85
N LEU A 72 -23.40 -0.64 -12.74
CA LEU A 72 -24.62 -1.44 -12.91
C LEU A 72 -24.31 -2.89 -13.33
N SER A 73 -23.38 -3.10 -14.25
CA SER A 73 -22.96 -4.46 -14.66
C SER A 73 -22.34 -5.22 -13.48
N THR A 74 -21.54 -4.55 -12.65
CA THR A 74 -20.93 -5.15 -11.46
C THR A 74 -21.97 -5.50 -10.39
N ILE A 75 -22.97 -4.64 -10.17
CA ILE A 75 -24.07 -4.88 -9.22
C ILE A 75 -24.91 -6.07 -9.69
N SER A 76 -25.35 -6.05 -10.95
CA SER A 76 -26.16 -7.14 -11.52
C SER A 76 -25.41 -8.48 -11.50
N TYR A 77 -24.12 -8.47 -11.78
CA TYR A 77 -23.29 -9.66 -11.68
C TYR A 77 -23.21 -10.20 -10.25
N ALA A 78 -23.00 -9.33 -9.26
CA ALA A 78 -22.93 -9.72 -7.86
C ALA A 78 -24.26 -10.34 -7.37
N ASP A 79 -25.40 -9.75 -7.73
CA ASP A 79 -26.73 -10.21 -7.35
C ASP A 79 -27.05 -11.59 -7.95
N ASN A 80 -26.74 -11.80 -9.23
CA ASN A 80 -26.99 -13.09 -9.90
C ASN A 80 -26.08 -14.22 -9.41
N LYS A 81 -24.82 -13.90 -9.07
CA LYS A 81 -23.83 -14.92 -8.66
C LYS A 81 -23.90 -15.25 -7.17
N PHE A 82 -24.31 -14.30 -6.33
CA PHE A 82 -24.31 -14.44 -4.88
C PHE A 82 -25.66 -14.05 -4.30
N ASP A 83 -26.54 -15.04 -4.15
CA ASP A 83 -27.89 -14.79 -3.62
C ASP A 83 -27.86 -14.15 -2.21
N GLY A 84 -28.58 -13.05 -2.05
CA GLY A 84 -28.76 -12.36 -0.78
C GLY A 84 -27.48 -11.82 -0.14
N PHE A 85 -26.45 -11.46 -0.92
CA PHE A 85 -25.19 -10.94 -0.37
C PHE A 85 -25.35 -9.63 0.42
N CYS A 86 -26.38 -8.82 0.12
CA CYS A 86 -26.69 -7.56 0.79
C CYS A 86 -27.20 -7.75 2.24
N LYS A 87 -27.60 -8.96 2.63
CA LYS A 87 -28.06 -9.24 4.00
C LYS A 87 -26.86 -9.19 4.96
N ALA A 88 -27.09 -8.67 6.16
CA ALA A 88 -26.05 -8.53 7.18
C ALA A 88 -25.34 -9.86 7.45
N GLY A 89 -24.01 -9.88 7.32
CA GLY A 89 -23.17 -11.06 7.57
C GLY A 89 -22.93 -11.96 6.35
N ASN A 90 -23.85 -12.00 5.37
CA ASN A 90 -23.73 -12.90 4.21
C ASN A 90 -22.51 -12.59 3.34
N ALA A 91 -22.26 -11.30 3.05
CA ALA A 91 -21.08 -10.89 2.30
C ALA A 91 -19.77 -11.33 2.97
N LEU A 92 -19.70 -11.28 4.31
CA LEU A 92 -18.53 -11.69 5.08
C LEU A 92 -18.31 -13.20 5.01
N GLU A 93 -19.39 -13.99 5.02
CA GLU A 93 -19.33 -15.44 4.79
C GLU A 93 -18.88 -15.80 3.37
N ILE A 94 -19.36 -15.08 2.35
CA ILE A 94 -18.93 -15.29 0.96
C ILE A 94 -17.43 -15.02 0.85
N VAL A 95 -16.94 -13.89 1.38
CA VAL A 95 -15.51 -13.58 1.42
C VAL A 95 -14.73 -14.66 2.19
N LYS A 96 -15.25 -15.15 3.32
CA LYS A 96 -14.65 -16.25 4.08
C LYS A 96 -14.51 -17.51 3.21
N LYS A 97 -15.58 -17.92 2.53
CA LYS A 97 -15.60 -19.11 1.65
C LYS A 97 -14.64 -18.93 0.46
N SER A 98 -14.64 -17.77 -0.20
CA SER A 98 -13.72 -17.48 -1.30
C SER A 98 -12.25 -17.51 -0.86
N ILE A 99 -11.93 -16.90 0.28
CA ILE A 99 -10.58 -16.93 0.83
C ILE A 99 -10.18 -18.37 1.23
N LEU A 100 -11.08 -19.16 1.81
CA LEU A 100 -10.79 -20.54 2.20
C LEU A 100 -10.62 -21.47 0.99
N ASN A 101 -11.52 -21.40 0.01
CA ASN A 101 -11.51 -22.28 -1.18
C ASN A 101 -10.25 -22.07 -2.03
N ASP A 102 -9.85 -20.81 -2.27
CA ASP A 102 -8.62 -20.52 -3.02
C ASP A 102 -7.35 -20.87 -2.23
N ARG A 103 -7.42 -20.93 -0.88
CA ARG A 103 -6.32 -21.38 -0.01
C ARG A 103 -6.17 -22.91 0.02
N ILE A 104 -7.28 -23.66 -0.02
CA ILE A 104 -7.29 -25.14 0.02
C ILE A 104 -6.56 -25.73 -1.18
N SER A 105 -6.54 -25.04 -2.32
CA SER A 105 -5.87 -25.57 -3.52
C SER A 105 -4.35 -25.42 -3.52
N ASN A 106 -3.72 -24.50 -2.76
CA ASN A 106 -2.31 -24.17 -3.05
C ASN A 106 -1.32 -23.73 -1.94
N THR A 107 -1.63 -23.56 -0.63
CA THR A 107 -0.54 -23.25 0.35
C THR A 107 -0.79 -23.59 1.83
N LYS A 108 0.31 -23.87 2.57
CA LYS A 108 0.39 -23.91 4.06
C LYS A 108 0.44 -22.50 4.69
N PHE A 109 -0.47 -21.60 4.29
CA PHE A 109 -0.59 -20.23 4.82
C PHE A 109 -2.06 -20.00 5.20
N PRO A 110 -2.41 -19.39 6.36
CA PRO A 110 -1.68 -18.39 7.15
C PRO A 110 -0.75 -18.97 8.24
N PRO A 111 0.18 -18.17 8.80
CA PRO A 111 0.88 -18.55 10.02
C PRO A 111 -0.16 -18.81 11.11
N LYS A 112 -0.04 -19.95 11.79
CA LYS A 112 -0.55 -20.11 13.15
C LYS A 112 0.20 -19.09 14.01
N VAL A 113 -0.26 -17.83 14.03
CA VAL A 113 0.14 -16.92 15.08
C VAL A 113 -0.55 -17.44 16.32
N SER A 114 0.25 -17.99 17.23
CA SER A 114 -0.17 -18.46 18.56
C SER A 114 -1.25 -17.54 19.15
N GLY A 115 -2.49 -18.02 19.19
CA GLY A 115 -3.63 -17.35 19.83
C GLY A 115 -4.69 -16.71 18.91
N PHE A 116 -4.50 -16.63 17.58
CA PHE A 116 -5.53 -16.11 16.67
C PHE A 116 -6.06 -17.21 15.75
N THR A 117 -7.11 -17.90 16.18
CA THR A 117 -7.95 -18.68 15.27
C THR A 117 -8.62 -17.73 14.28
N LEU A 118 -8.67 -18.12 13.01
CA LEU A 118 -9.31 -17.38 11.92
C LEU A 118 -10.84 -17.50 12.02
N GLU A 119 -11.41 -17.16 13.18
CA GLU A 119 -12.81 -17.37 13.51
C GLU A 119 -13.73 -16.41 12.72
N SER A 120 -13.27 -15.19 12.43
CA SER A 120 -14.00 -14.21 11.61
C SER A 120 -13.19 -13.73 10.40
N ALA A 121 -13.80 -13.73 9.21
CA ALA A 121 -13.22 -13.06 8.04
C ALA A 121 -13.07 -11.54 8.24
N GLY A 122 -13.81 -10.96 9.21
CA GLY A 122 -13.65 -9.57 9.62
C GLY A 122 -12.25 -9.28 10.16
N ASP A 123 -11.70 -10.13 11.03
CA ASP A 123 -10.35 -9.95 11.58
C ASP A 123 -9.28 -10.02 10.48
N CYS A 124 -9.53 -10.87 9.48
CA CYS A 124 -8.66 -10.99 8.32
C CYS A 124 -8.63 -9.69 7.49
N LEU A 125 -9.80 -9.08 7.25
CA LEU A 125 -9.89 -7.78 6.59
C LEU A 125 -9.25 -6.68 7.45
N VAL A 126 -9.44 -6.69 8.77
CA VAL A 126 -8.82 -5.72 9.68
C VAL A 126 -7.29 -5.83 9.68
N GLN A 127 -6.74 -7.04 9.68
CA GLN A 127 -5.30 -7.25 9.80
C GLN A 127 -4.55 -7.09 8.47
N TYR A 128 -5.13 -7.55 7.35
CA TYR A 128 -4.41 -7.72 6.10
C TYR A 128 -4.81 -6.75 4.99
N LEU A 129 -6.05 -6.25 4.96
CA LEU A 129 -6.47 -5.23 3.99
C LEU A 129 -6.02 -3.86 4.49
N PHE A 130 -5.15 -3.14 3.77
CA PHE A 130 -4.59 -1.84 4.19
C PHE A 130 -4.20 -1.79 5.69
N PRO A 131 -3.15 -2.50 6.13
CA PRO A 131 -2.84 -2.72 7.55
C PRO A 131 -2.60 -1.45 8.39
N THR A 132 -2.31 -0.34 7.74
CA THR A 132 -2.18 1.00 8.33
C THR A 132 -3.52 1.57 8.79
N LEU A 133 -4.61 1.18 8.14
CA LEU A 133 -5.97 1.53 8.50
C LEU A 133 -6.50 0.45 9.47
N SER A 134 -6.95 0.85 10.65
CA SER A 134 -7.41 -0.10 11.66
C SER A 134 -8.87 -0.53 11.50
N ARG A 135 -9.73 0.30 10.90
CA ARG A 135 -11.19 0.07 10.82
C ARG A 135 -11.65 -0.26 9.39
N CYS A 136 -12.78 -0.96 9.25
CA CYS A 136 -13.31 -1.39 7.95
C CYS A 136 -13.88 -0.24 7.10
N LYS A 137 -14.57 0.74 7.72
CA LYS A 137 -15.15 1.88 6.99
C LYS A 137 -14.08 2.71 6.24
N PRO A 138 -12.98 3.19 6.86
CA PRO A 138 -11.90 3.87 6.13
C PRO A 138 -11.29 3.04 5.00
N LYS A 139 -11.25 1.72 5.14
CA LYS A 139 -10.78 0.82 4.07
C LYS A 139 -11.75 0.77 2.90
N ALA A 140 -13.05 0.79 3.16
CA ALA A 140 -14.07 0.89 2.11
C ALA A 140 -13.94 2.22 1.36
N PHE A 141 -13.78 3.34 2.08
CA PHE A 141 -13.49 4.65 1.48
C PHE A 141 -12.24 4.63 0.61
N PHE A 142 -11.13 4.09 1.11
CA PHE A 142 -9.89 3.99 0.34
C PHE A 142 -10.05 3.11 -0.91
N LEU A 143 -10.79 2.01 -0.80
CA LEU A 143 -11.11 1.15 -1.94
C LEU A 143 -11.98 1.88 -2.97
N GLY A 144 -12.98 2.64 -2.53
CA GLY A 144 -13.78 3.50 -3.40
C GLY A 144 -12.92 4.54 -4.12
N HIS A 145 -11.97 5.16 -3.42
CA HIS A 145 -11.01 6.06 -4.07
C HIS A 145 -10.19 5.36 -5.17
N MET A 146 -9.73 4.12 -4.93
CA MET A 146 -9.03 3.34 -5.97
C MET A 146 -9.92 3.07 -7.20
N VAL A 147 -11.20 2.76 -6.97
CA VAL A 147 -12.19 2.55 -8.04
C VAL A 147 -12.41 3.84 -8.82
N LYS A 148 -12.56 4.99 -8.14
CA LYS A 148 -12.69 6.31 -8.77
C LYS A 148 -11.52 6.58 -9.73
N CYS A 149 -10.28 6.42 -9.26
CA CYS A 149 -9.09 6.63 -10.10
C CYS A 149 -9.07 5.69 -11.31
N LEU A 150 -9.48 4.42 -11.13
CA LEU A 150 -9.59 3.46 -12.23
C LEU A 150 -10.62 3.93 -13.27
N LEU A 151 -11.82 4.32 -12.84
CA LEU A 151 -12.89 4.75 -13.74
C LEU A 151 -12.58 6.05 -14.47
N GLN A 152 -11.98 7.03 -13.79
CA GLN A 152 -11.54 8.28 -14.40
C GLN A 152 -10.44 8.03 -15.45
N SER A 153 -9.55 7.07 -15.18
CA SER A 153 -8.53 6.65 -16.14
C SER A 153 -9.14 5.91 -17.34
N CYS A 154 -10.09 5.00 -17.11
CA CYS A 154 -10.80 4.28 -18.18
C CYS A 154 -11.64 5.23 -19.06
N SER A 155 -12.19 6.30 -18.48
CA SER A 155 -12.96 7.31 -19.19
C SER A 155 -12.10 8.37 -19.88
N GLY A 156 -10.77 8.31 -19.74
CA GLY A 156 -9.84 9.29 -20.31
C GLY A 156 -9.81 10.66 -19.60
N GLN A 157 -10.51 10.82 -18.47
CA GLN A 157 -10.52 12.06 -17.69
C GLN A 157 -9.21 12.29 -16.92
N GLN A 158 -8.52 11.20 -16.55
CA GLN A 158 -7.25 11.23 -15.85
C GLN A 158 -6.17 10.55 -16.67
N LYS A 159 -4.98 11.16 -16.76
CA LYS A 159 -3.82 10.56 -17.40
C LYS A 159 -3.32 9.37 -16.57
N LEU A 160 -3.02 8.26 -17.23
CA LEU A 160 -2.41 7.09 -16.60
C LEU A 160 -1.10 7.45 -15.88
N GLU A 161 -0.90 6.91 -14.68
CA GLU A 161 0.33 7.13 -13.91
C GLU A 161 1.54 6.55 -14.65
N ASN A 162 2.59 7.36 -14.82
CA ASN A 162 3.84 6.91 -15.42
C ASN A 162 4.66 6.07 -14.43
N ARG A 163 4.95 4.82 -14.79
CA ARG A 163 5.75 3.88 -13.99
C ARG A 163 7.21 4.30 -13.87
N ASP A 164 7.73 5.08 -14.81
CA ASP A 164 9.13 5.55 -14.83
C ASP A 164 9.33 6.86 -14.10
N ASP A 165 8.24 7.42 -13.56
CA ASP A 165 8.34 8.60 -12.73
C ASP A 165 9.12 8.30 -11.44
N PHE A 166 10.30 8.90 -11.34
CA PHE A 166 11.18 8.83 -10.19
C PHE A 166 10.51 9.33 -8.89
N ARG A 167 9.44 10.15 -8.96
CA ARG A 167 8.61 10.54 -7.80
C ARG A 167 7.97 9.37 -7.08
N ASN A 168 7.72 8.27 -7.79
CA ASN A 168 7.13 7.05 -7.25
C ASN A 168 8.19 6.00 -6.88
N LYS A 169 9.46 6.26 -7.16
CA LYS A 169 10.59 5.40 -6.78
C LYS A 169 11.17 5.85 -5.44
N ARG A 170 11.76 4.91 -4.71
CA ARG A 170 12.37 5.14 -3.40
C ARG A 170 13.75 4.48 -3.41
N LEU A 171 14.75 5.17 -2.86
CA LEU A 171 16.06 4.59 -2.60
C LEU A 171 16.05 4.04 -1.18
N ASP A 172 16.44 2.78 -1.01
CA ASP A 172 16.70 2.21 0.30
C ASP A 172 18.14 2.54 0.69
N LEU A 173 18.31 3.20 1.84
CA LEU A 173 19.63 3.61 2.36
C LEU A 173 20.37 2.42 2.97
N ALA A 174 21.70 2.53 3.07
CA ALA A 174 22.55 1.51 3.69
C ALA A 174 22.08 1.12 5.09
N ALA A 175 21.70 2.10 5.92
CA ALA A 175 21.18 1.86 7.26
C ALA A 175 19.86 1.06 7.25
N GLU A 176 18.99 1.26 6.27
CA GLU A 176 17.71 0.54 6.18
C GLU A 176 17.91 -0.90 5.71
N LEU A 177 18.85 -1.11 4.78
CA LEU A 177 19.26 -2.45 4.34
C LEU A 177 19.90 -3.21 5.50
N LEU A 178 20.84 -2.58 6.22
CA LEU A 178 21.47 -3.16 7.41
C LEU A 178 20.46 -3.49 8.50
N HIS A 179 19.52 -2.58 8.79
CA HIS A 179 18.48 -2.80 9.78
C HIS A 179 17.63 -4.04 9.44
N ARG A 180 17.22 -4.20 8.17
CA ARG A 180 16.45 -5.38 7.74
C ARG A 180 17.24 -6.66 7.92
N GLU A 181 18.53 -6.65 7.61
CA GLU A 181 19.37 -7.84 7.75
C GLU A 181 19.60 -8.20 9.21
N LEU A 182 19.96 -7.22 10.03
CA LEU A 182 20.12 -7.41 11.47
C LEU A 182 18.82 -7.95 12.10
N GLN A 183 17.66 -7.39 11.74
CA GLN A 183 16.37 -7.86 12.23
C GLN A 183 16.08 -9.31 11.81
N ASN A 184 16.47 -9.71 10.59
CA ASN A 184 16.32 -11.10 10.16
C ASN A 184 17.23 -12.05 10.93
N ARG A 185 18.46 -11.63 11.25
CA ARG A 185 19.40 -12.40 12.06
C ARG A 185 18.93 -12.53 13.50
N ILE A 186 18.49 -11.44 14.13
CA ILE A 186 17.90 -11.44 15.48
C ILE A 186 16.71 -12.42 15.53
N ARG A 187 15.77 -12.35 14.58
CA ARG A 187 14.65 -13.30 14.50
C ARG A 187 15.10 -14.75 14.31
N HIS A 188 16.23 -14.99 13.64
CA HIS A 188 16.78 -16.33 13.50
C HIS A 188 17.35 -16.84 14.83
N THR A 189 18.09 -15.99 15.55
CA THR A 189 18.58 -16.25 16.90
C THR A 189 17.42 -16.53 17.85
N GLU A 190 16.38 -15.71 17.86
CA GLU A 190 15.16 -15.93 18.66
C GLU A 190 14.54 -17.30 18.40
N ARG A 191 14.36 -17.69 17.13
CA ARG A 191 13.80 -19.01 16.78
C ARG A 191 14.69 -20.16 17.26
N ARG A 192 16.02 -19.99 17.22
CA ARG A 192 16.98 -21.01 17.68
C ARG A 192 16.96 -21.12 19.20
N MET A 193 16.93 -19.99 19.89
CA MET A 193 16.79 -19.87 21.34
C MET A 193 15.51 -20.56 21.82
N VAL A 194 14.35 -20.24 21.24
CA VAL A 194 13.06 -20.86 21.60
C VAL A 194 13.10 -22.38 21.44
N LYS A 195 13.65 -22.88 20.33
CA LYS A 195 13.81 -24.32 20.10
C LYS A 195 14.78 -24.99 21.08
N ALA A 196 15.76 -24.26 21.61
CA ALA A 196 16.69 -24.77 22.62
C ALA A 196 16.02 -24.85 23.99
N ILE A 197 15.36 -23.78 24.41
CA ILE A 197 14.60 -23.73 25.66
C ILE A 197 13.51 -24.81 25.68
N GLN A 198 12.76 -24.98 24.59
CA GLN A 198 11.73 -26.03 24.49
C GLN A 198 12.32 -27.43 24.70
N ARG A 199 13.49 -27.72 24.13
CA ARG A 199 14.12 -29.04 24.29
C ARG A 199 14.47 -29.34 25.75
N ASP A 200 14.90 -28.34 26.50
CA ASP A 200 15.27 -28.53 27.91
C ASP A 200 14.03 -28.59 28.82
N LEU A 201 13.00 -27.77 28.53
CA LEU A 201 11.73 -27.81 29.26
C LEU A 201 11.00 -29.15 29.14
N TYR A 202 11.01 -29.78 27.95
CA TYR A 202 10.34 -31.05 27.73
C TYR A 202 11.20 -32.28 28.07
N GLY A 203 12.50 -32.10 28.27
CA GLY A 203 13.47 -33.19 28.33
C GLY A 203 13.89 -33.66 29.72
N GLU A 204 13.15 -33.31 30.78
CA GLU A 204 13.56 -33.50 32.20
C GLU A 204 14.93 -32.88 32.53
N ARG A 205 15.36 -31.87 31.77
CA ARG A 205 16.64 -31.17 31.96
C ARG A 205 16.44 -29.95 32.84
N THR A 206 17.47 -29.58 33.59
CA THR A 206 17.50 -28.31 34.31
C THR A 206 17.62 -27.16 33.31
N THR A 207 16.73 -26.17 33.46
CA THR A 207 16.79 -24.94 32.68
C THR A 207 18.04 -24.14 33.03
N GLN A 208 18.74 -23.68 32.01
CA GLN A 208 19.94 -22.86 32.19
C GLN A 208 19.61 -21.36 32.17
N GLN A 209 20.61 -20.54 32.48
CA GLN A 209 20.50 -19.09 32.32
C GLN A 209 20.32 -18.70 30.85
N ILE A 210 19.70 -17.54 30.60
CA ILE A 210 19.27 -17.14 29.26
C ILE A 210 20.45 -16.97 28.29
N GLU A 211 21.62 -16.58 28.80
CA GLU A 211 22.86 -16.39 28.05
C GLU A 211 23.30 -17.66 27.34
N HIS A 212 23.02 -18.85 27.91
CA HIS A 212 23.38 -20.13 27.30
C HIS A 212 22.58 -20.43 26.03
N TYR A 213 21.37 -19.87 25.91
CA TYR A 213 20.50 -20.09 24.77
C TYR A 213 20.71 -19.09 23.63
N ILE A 214 21.54 -18.06 23.85
CA ILE A 214 21.83 -17.00 22.89
C ILE A 214 23.13 -17.33 22.16
N ASP A 215 23.02 -17.61 20.86
CA ASP A 215 24.18 -17.81 19.99
C ASP A 215 24.47 -16.53 19.19
N ALA A 216 25.44 -15.75 19.67
CA ALA A 216 25.89 -14.52 19.01
C ALA A 216 26.56 -14.78 17.65
N SER A 217 27.09 -15.98 17.41
CA SER A 217 27.78 -16.32 16.16
C SER A 217 26.83 -16.26 14.96
N ILE A 218 25.53 -16.51 15.16
CA ILE A 218 24.49 -16.38 14.15
C ILE A 218 24.47 -14.96 13.56
N ILE A 219 24.63 -13.95 14.41
CA ILE A 219 24.59 -12.54 14.00
C ILE A 219 25.93 -12.17 13.36
N THR A 220 27.05 -12.45 14.05
CA THR A 220 28.39 -12.07 13.58
C THR A 220 28.74 -12.73 12.25
N ASN A 221 28.60 -14.05 12.15
CA ASN A 221 28.90 -14.79 10.92
C ASN A 221 27.89 -14.45 9.81
N GLY A 222 26.63 -14.24 10.18
CA GLY A 222 25.57 -13.86 9.26
C GLY A 222 25.83 -12.50 8.58
N LEU A 223 26.24 -11.50 9.36
CA LEU A 223 26.58 -10.18 8.85
C LEU A 223 27.90 -10.20 8.08
N SER A 224 28.95 -10.83 8.63
CA SER A 224 30.25 -10.98 7.96
C SER A 224 30.10 -11.61 6.58
N ARG A 225 29.31 -12.69 6.47
CA ARG A 225 28.99 -13.31 5.19
C ARG A 225 28.25 -12.36 4.24
N ALA A 226 27.24 -11.63 4.70
CA ALA A 226 26.47 -10.71 3.86
C ALA A 226 27.35 -9.61 3.25
N PHE A 227 28.25 -9.03 4.06
CA PHE A 227 29.22 -8.03 3.59
C PHE A 227 30.28 -8.61 2.66
N SER A 228 30.75 -9.82 2.95
CA SER A 228 31.85 -10.44 2.19
C SER A 228 31.40 -10.99 0.84
N THR A 229 30.20 -11.56 0.77
CA THR A 229 29.74 -12.28 -0.43
C THR A 229 28.83 -11.42 -1.32
N GLY A 230 28.14 -10.41 -0.77
CA GLY A 230 27.19 -9.55 -1.49
C GLY A 230 25.72 -10.00 -1.60
N PRO A 231 25.30 -11.28 -1.45
CA PRO A 231 23.89 -11.64 -1.41
C PRO A 231 23.30 -11.31 -0.03
N TRP A 232 22.35 -10.39 -0.03
CA TRP A 232 21.55 -10.09 1.14
C TRP A 232 20.26 -10.93 1.08
N PRO A 233 19.95 -11.78 2.07
CA PRO A 233 18.84 -12.76 2.02
C PRO A 233 17.45 -12.15 1.78
N HIS A 234 17.28 -10.87 2.10
CA HIS A 234 16.04 -10.12 1.90
C HIS A 234 15.97 -9.36 0.58
N HIS A 235 17.07 -9.35 -0.19
CA HIS A 235 17.09 -8.71 -1.49
C HIS A 235 16.56 -9.72 -2.50
N ASN A 236 15.32 -9.52 -2.94
CA ASN A 236 14.86 -10.19 -4.15
C ASN A 236 15.75 -9.66 -5.27
N TYR A 237 16.65 -10.48 -5.78
CA TYR A 237 17.35 -10.17 -7.01
C TYR A 237 16.28 -9.90 -8.08
N VAL A 238 16.12 -8.64 -8.46
CA VAL A 238 15.42 -8.32 -9.68
C VAL A 238 16.33 -8.84 -10.77
N LYS A 239 15.99 -10.02 -11.30
CA LYS A 239 16.66 -10.53 -12.50
C LYS A 239 16.43 -9.46 -13.56
N TYR A 240 17.50 -8.80 -14.00
CA TYR A 240 17.45 -7.86 -15.12
C TYR A 240 17.18 -8.68 -16.38
N ILE A 241 15.94 -9.14 -16.54
CA ILE A 241 15.51 -9.70 -17.81
C ILE A 241 15.57 -8.51 -18.75
N GLY A 242 16.46 -8.61 -19.74
CA GLY A 242 16.73 -7.60 -20.77
C GLY A 242 15.55 -7.35 -21.71
N ASN A 243 14.34 -7.27 -21.16
CA ASN A 243 13.23 -6.64 -21.85
C ASN A 243 13.63 -5.18 -21.99
N VAL A 244 13.95 -4.79 -23.22
CA VAL A 244 14.16 -3.42 -23.64
C VAL A 244 12.93 -2.63 -23.22
N GLY A 245 13.03 -1.94 -22.08
CA GLY A 245 11.92 -1.29 -21.41
C GLY A 245 12.42 -0.13 -20.57
N ASP A 246 12.16 1.08 -21.08
CA ASP A 246 12.04 2.42 -20.48
C ASP A 246 12.93 2.86 -19.29
N ALA A 247 13.16 2.03 -18.26
CA ALA A 247 13.84 2.41 -17.01
C ALA A 247 15.29 2.89 -17.18
N ARG A 248 15.95 2.49 -18.28
CA ARG A 248 17.31 2.91 -18.63
C ARG A 248 17.35 4.36 -19.08
N PHE A 249 16.31 4.83 -19.77
CA PHE A 249 16.30 6.16 -20.32
C PHE A 249 16.23 7.22 -19.22
N PRO A 250 16.86 8.38 -19.45
CA PRO A 250 16.72 9.52 -18.55
C PRO A 250 15.27 10.00 -18.58
N HIS A 251 14.60 9.98 -17.42
CA HIS A 251 13.26 10.51 -17.27
C HIS A 251 13.34 11.95 -16.70
N PRO A 252 12.55 12.94 -17.18
CA PRO A 252 12.63 14.32 -16.72
C PRO A 252 12.49 14.48 -15.20
N SER A 253 11.74 13.59 -14.54
CA SER A 253 11.60 13.63 -13.08
C SER A 253 12.88 13.23 -12.31
N GLN A 254 13.94 12.78 -12.97
CA GLN A 254 15.26 12.53 -12.38
C GLN A 254 16.12 13.80 -12.27
N LEU A 255 15.75 14.89 -12.97
CA LEU A 255 16.49 16.15 -12.99
C LEU A 255 16.68 16.69 -11.57
N GLY A 256 17.92 17.10 -11.27
CA GLY A 256 18.34 17.61 -9.97
C GLY A 256 18.49 16.55 -8.87
N LYS A 257 18.16 15.28 -9.14
CA LYS A 257 18.29 14.17 -8.17
C LYS A 257 19.39 13.20 -8.57
N LEU A 258 19.46 12.88 -9.85
CA LEU A 258 20.45 11.98 -10.43
C LEU A 258 21.26 12.71 -11.49
N CYS A 259 22.52 12.30 -11.65
CA CYS A 259 23.35 12.75 -12.75
C CYS A 259 22.99 11.96 -14.02
N PHE A 260 22.67 12.66 -15.11
CA PHE A 260 22.33 12.04 -16.39
C PHE A 260 23.54 11.55 -17.18
N LEU A 261 24.72 12.14 -16.94
CA LEU A 261 25.94 11.83 -17.70
C LEU A 261 26.71 10.66 -17.11
N SER A 262 26.69 10.49 -15.79
CA SER A 262 27.52 9.49 -15.13
C SER A 262 26.77 8.16 -14.96
N THR A 263 26.81 7.34 -16.00
CA THR A 263 26.37 5.94 -16.02
C THR A 263 27.43 5.11 -16.72
N PRO A 264 27.69 3.85 -16.31
CA PRO A 264 28.60 2.98 -17.04
C PRO A 264 28.04 2.63 -18.42
N ASP A 265 28.93 2.37 -19.37
CA ASP A 265 28.56 1.86 -20.69
C ASP A 265 28.17 0.37 -20.67
N GLY A 266 27.57 -0.10 -21.76
CA GLY A 266 27.19 -1.49 -21.95
C GLY A 266 25.92 -1.90 -21.19
N GLU A 267 25.91 -3.10 -20.63
CA GLU A 267 24.70 -3.70 -20.07
C GLU A 267 24.08 -2.89 -18.92
N LYS A 268 24.94 -2.23 -18.11
CA LYS A 268 24.55 -1.44 -16.94
C LYS A 268 24.14 0.00 -17.26
N CYS A 269 24.19 0.41 -18.53
CA CYS A 269 23.85 1.76 -18.95
C CYS A 269 22.40 2.10 -18.60
N GLY A 270 22.21 3.22 -17.88
CA GLY A 270 20.92 3.68 -17.39
C GLY A 270 20.36 2.89 -16.20
N LEU A 271 21.03 1.84 -15.74
CA LEU A 271 20.62 1.08 -14.55
C LEU A 271 21.40 1.53 -13.31
N VAL A 272 22.71 1.72 -13.46
CA VAL A 272 23.56 2.29 -12.41
C VAL A 272 23.57 3.81 -12.59
N LYS A 273 23.01 4.53 -11.61
CA LYS A 273 22.89 5.99 -11.64
C LYS A 273 23.56 6.58 -10.41
N ASN A 274 24.26 7.69 -10.60
CA ASN A 274 24.85 8.44 -9.48
C ASN A 274 23.92 9.55 -9.02
N LEU A 275 23.94 9.84 -7.72
CA LEU A 275 23.24 11.00 -7.17
C LEU A 275 23.85 12.29 -7.71
N ALA A 276 23.01 13.29 -7.96
CA ALA A 276 23.49 14.63 -8.26
C ALA A 276 24.19 15.24 -7.02
N VAL A 277 25.06 16.23 -7.22
CA VAL A 277 25.68 17.00 -6.13
C VAL A 277 24.62 17.63 -5.22
N THR A 278 23.52 18.09 -5.82
CA THR A 278 22.32 18.56 -5.14
C THR A 278 21.30 17.45 -4.96
N GLY A 279 21.72 16.20 -4.70
CA GLY A 279 20.85 15.07 -4.37
C GLY A 279 20.82 14.82 -2.85
N LEU A 280 19.62 14.77 -2.24
CA LEU A 280 19.42 14.40 -0.83
C LEU A 280 18.41 13.29 -0.80
N VAL A 281 18.79 12.26 -0.07
CA VAL A 281 17.92 11.13 0.27
C VAL A 281 17.38 11.44 1.65
N SER A 282 16.05 11.41 1.80
CA SER A 282 15.46 11.67 3.11
C SER A 282 15.61 10.44 3.99
N THR A 283 15.53 10.67 5.30
CA THR A 283 15.57 9.62 6.31
C THR A 283 14.19 9.44 6.93
N ASN A 284 13.93 8.30 7.56
CA ASN A 284 12.64 8.09 8.22
C ASN A 284 12.52 9.05 9.42
N SER A 285 11.57 9.99 9.37
CA SER A 285 11.20 10.80 10.54
C SER A 285 10.17 10.04 11.38
N SER A 286 10.44 9.93 12.68
CA SER A 286 9.50 9.35 13.65
C SER A 286 8.47 10.36 14.17
N GLU A 287 8.50 11.62 13.73
CA GLU A 287 7.62 12.66 14.25
C GLU A 287 6.15 12.43 13.83
N PRO A 288 5.18 12.52 14.77
CA PRO A 288 3.77 12.47 14.43
C PRO A 288 3.40 13.73 13.64
N LEU A 289 3.01 13.54 12.37
CA LEU A 289 2.55 14.63 11.51
C LEU A 289 1.05 14.87 11.61
N LEU A 290 0.28 13.89 12.08
CA LEU A 290 -1.19 13.95 12.06
C LEU A 290 -1.72 15.18 12.79
N ASP A 291 -1.22 15.44 14.00
CA ASP A 291 -1.66 16.57 14.83
C ASP A 291 -1.34 17.91 14.15
N LYS A 292 -0.14 18.02 13.55
CA LYS A 292 0.27 19.20 12.78
C LYS A 292 -0.63 19.42 11.56
N LEU A 293 -1.14 18.36 10.91
CA LEU A 293 -2.07 18.46 9.80
C LEU A 293 -3.46 18.94 10.26
N LEU A 294 -3.93 18.46 11.41
CA LEU A 294 -5.19 18.92 12.01
C LEU A 294 -5.13 20.42 12.31
N GLU A 295 -4.03 20.88 12.90
CA GLU A 295 -3.78 22.31 13.15
C GLU A 295 -3.71 23.16 11.87
N CYS A 296 -3.42 22.56 10.71
CA CYS A 296 -3.42 23.26 9.42
C CYS A 296 -4.83 23.36 8.79
N GLY A 297 -5.87 22.80 9.42
CA GLY A 297 -7.25 22.81 8.92
C GLY A 297 -7.67 21.52 8.21
N MET A 298 -6.98 20.39 8.44
CA MET A 298 -7.44 19.08 8.01
C MET A 298 -8.55 18.56 8.95
N GLU A 299 -9.64 18.07 8.38
CA GLU A 299 -10.65 17.31 9.10
C GLU A 299 -10.25 15.82 9.10
N LYS A 300 -10.16 15.21 10.27
CA LYS A 300 -9.82 13.78 10.40
C LYS A 300 -10.91 12.92 9.77
N LEU A 301 -10.51 11.86 9.09
CA LEU A 301 -11.44 10.82 8.62
C LEU A 301 -11.95 10.02 9.83
N THR A 302 -13.05 10.44 10.46
CA THR A 302 -13.71 9.73 11.57
C THR A 302 -15.05 9.11 11.17
N ASP A 303 -15.46 8.04 11.87
CA ASP A 303 -16.68 7.23 11.63
C ASP A 303 -18.02 7.93 11.94
N GLY A 304 -18.12 9.25 11.81
CA GLY A 304 -19.36 9.97 12.07
C GLY A 304 -20.54 9.38 11.28
N PRO A 305 -21.76 9.35 11.85
CA PRO A 305 -22.93 9.02 11.08
C PRO A 305 -23.11 10.13 10.04
N THR A 306 -23.70 9.78 8.90
CA THR A 306 -24.13 10.75 7.89
C THR A 306 -22.98 11.26 7.03
N THR A 307 -22.91 10.72 5.81
CA THR A 307 -22.65 11.53 4.60
C THR A 307 -21.61 12.62 4.81
N MET A 308 -20.36 12.22 5.10
CA MET A 308 -19.23 13.12 4.90
C MET A 308 -19.28 13.50 3.42
N SER A 309 -19.88 14.65 3.13
CA SER A 309 -20.00 15.13 1.77
C SER A 309 -18.57 15.32 1.25
N LEU A 310 -18.15 14.36 0.42
CA LEU A 310 -16.89 14.40 -0.31
C LEU A 310 -16.92 15.55 -1.34
N LYS A 311 -18.11 16.02 -1.70
CA LYS A 311 -18.29 17.11 -2.65
C LYS A 311 -17.66 18.40 -2.13
N GLY A 312 -16.72 18.93 -2.91
CA GLY A 312 -16.03 20.19 -2.62
C GLY A 312 -14.96 20.10 -1.54
N LYS A 313 -14.54 18.89 -1.14
CA LYS A 313 -13.40 18.68 -0.23
C LYS A 313 -12.28 17.93 -0.94
N GLU A 314 -11.05 18.37 -0.73
CA GLU A 314 -9.85 17.69 -1.19
C GLU A 314 -9.39 16.63 -0.21
N LYS A 315 -8.89 15.52 -0.74
CA LYS A 315 -8.43 14.35 0.03
C LYS A 315 -6.98 14.54 0.46
N ILE A 316 -6.70 14.28 1.73
CA ILE A 316 -5.34 14.33 2.29
C ILE A 316 -4.88 12.91 2.61
N PHE A 317 -3.80 12.50 1.95
CA PHE A 317 -3.11 11.25 2.20
C PHE A 317 -1.81 11.49 2.95
N LEU A 318 -1.51 10.66 3.93
CA LEU A 318 -0.24 10.59 4.63
C LEU A 318 0.31 9.18 4.47
N ASN A 319 1.50 9.06 3.90
CA ASN A 319 2.22 7.81 3.69
C ASN A 319 1.50 6.78 2.81
N GLY A 320 0.55 7.25 1.99
CA GLY A 320 -0.31 6.42 1.17
C GLY A 320 -1.65 6.10 1.85
N ASP A 321 -1.83 6.48 3.11
CA ASP A 321 -3.07 6.30 3.87
C ASP A 321 -3.94 7.54 3.76
N TRP A 322 -5.23 7.36 3.51
CA TRP A 322 -6.18 8.47 3.53
C TRP A 322 -6.46 8.86 4.98
N VAL A 323 -5.96 10.02 5.41
CA VAL A 323 -6.03 10.48 6.81
C VAL A 323 -7.11 11.53 7.07
N GLY A 324 -7.50 12.29 6.04
CA GLY A 324 -8.47 13.36 6.23
C GLY A 324 -8.94 14.04 4.95
N LEU A 325 -9.72 15.09 5.16
CA LEU A 325 -10.32 15.94 4.14
C LEU A 325 -10.01 17.41 4.44
N CYS A 326 -9.99 18.25 3.41
CA CYS A 326 -9.84 19.70 3.58
C CYS A 326 -10.74 20.44 2.59
N LYS A 327 -11.44 21.48 3.07
CA LYS A 327 -12.29 22.33 2.22
C LYS A 327 -11.46 23.34 1.42
N ASP A 328 -10.58 24.08 2.09
CA ASP A 328 -9.68 25.05 1.45
C ASP A 328 -8.24 24.53 1.45
N PHE A 329 -7.92 23.84 0.36
CA PHE A 329 -6.61 23.23 0.18
C PHE A 329 -5.48 24.25 0.01
N LEU A 330 -5.76 25.42 -0.59
CA LEU A 330 -4.75 26.44 -0.81
C LEU A 330 -4.32 27.07 0.51
N ALA A 331 -5.28 27.42 1.37
CA ALA A 331 -5.00 27.91 2.72
C ALA A 331 -4.25 26.87 3.55
N PHE A 332 -4.70 25.61 3.51
CA PHE A 332 -4.02 24.49 4.18
C PHE A 332 -2.55 24.38 3.76
N LEU A 333 -2.26 24.43 2.45
CA LEU A 333 -0.90 24.36 1.94
C LEU A 333 -0.04 25.56 2.34
N GLN A 334 -0.61 26.76 2.40
CA GLN A 334 0.10 27.96 2.83
C GLN A 334 0.53 27.87 4.30
N VAL A 335 -0.37 27.41 5.18
CA VAL A 335 -0.08 27.17 6.60
C VAL A 335 0.98 26.08 6.75
N LEU A 336 0.81 24.94 6.08
CA LEU A 336 1.75 23.82 6.15
C LEU A 336 3.15 24.21 5.64
N LYS A 337 3.24 24.98 4.55
CA LYS A 337 4.51 25.53 4.04
C LYS A 337 5.16 26.48 5.04
N SER A 338 4.36 27.27 5.77
CA SER A 338 4.86 28.20 6.79
C SER A 338 5.40 27.46 8.01
N LYS A 339 4.68 26.43 8.50
CA LYS A 339 5.16 25.52 9.56
C LYS A 339 6.44 24.77 9.18
N ARG A 340 6.59 24.40 7.91
CA ARG A 340 7.84 23.81 7.42
C ARG A 340 9.00 24.81 7.39
N ARG A 341 8.72 26.09 7.13
CA ARG A 341 9.73 27.18 7.16
C ARG A 341 10.14 27.52 8.59
N SER A 342 9.21 27.48 9.56
CA SER A 342 9.47 27.68 10.99
C SER A 342 10.12 26.47 11.67
N LYS A 343 10.30 25.34 10.97
CA LYS A 343 10.80 24.04 11.48
C LYS A 343 9.84 23.30 12.41
N GLU A 344 8.59 23.73 12.53
CA GLU A 344 7.55 22.96 13.23
C GLU A 344 7.24 21.65 12.48
N VAL A 345 7.33 21.64 11.15
CA VAL A 345 7.23 20.43 10.33
C VAL A 345 8.60 20.12 9.73
N PRO A 346 9.07 18.85 9.75
CA PRO A 346 10.36 18.49 9.18
C PRO A 346 10.50 18.92 7.72
N ARG A 347 11.65 19.50 7.37
CA ARG A 347 11.92 20.03 6.02
C ARG A 347 11.79 18.98 4.90
N GLN A 348 11.99 17.72 5.25
CA GLN A 348 11.87 16.57 4.36
C GLN A 348 10.42 16.16 4.03
N VAL A 349 9.42 16.70 4.73
CA VAL A 349 8.01 16.48 4.40
C VAL A 349 7.70 17.18 3.08
N MET A 350 7.17 16.42 2.13
CA MET A 350 6.77 16.90 0.82
C MET A 350 5.25 17.02 0.71
N THR A 351 4.82 18.06 0.02
CA THR A 351 3.43 18.30 -0.35
C THR A 351 3.34 18.35 -1.87
N THR A 352 2.48 17.53 -2.47
CA THR A 352 2.18 17.58 -3.91
C THR A 352 0.74 18.04 -4.12
N LEU A 353 0.52 18.89 -5.13
CA LEU A 353 -0.81 19.36 -5.53
C LEU A 353 -1.46 18.31 -6.46
N GLY A 354 -2.74 17.98 -6.23
CA GLY A 354 -3.45 16.86 -6.85
C GLY A 354 -3.32 15.60 -6.00
N ASP A 355 -4.41 15.21 -5.33
CA ASP A 355 -4.49 14.19 -4.26
C ASP A 355 -3.27 14.24 -3.34
N LEU A 356 -3.33 15.04 -2.26
CA LEU A 356 -2.20 15.29 -1.35
C LEU A 356 -1.57 13.97 -0.89
N LYS A 357 -0.55 13.46 -1.56
CA LYS A 357 0.24 12.30 -1.15
C LYS A 357 1.37 12.82 -0.26
N ILE A 358 1.11 13.05 1.02
CA ILE A 358 2.14 13.33 2.03
C ILE A 358 2.88 12.02 2.32
N ILE A 359 3.65 11.50 1.37
CA ILE A 359 4.43 10.28 1.59
C ILE A 359 5.64 10.65 2.48
N PRO A 360 6.17 9.77 3.37
CA PRO A 360 7.51 9.99 3.89
C PRO A 360 8.39 9.56 2.71
N ALA A 361 8.50 10.46 1.74
CA ALA A 361 9.15 10.15 0.50
C ALA A 361 10.62 10.06 0.82
N LYS A 362 11.22 8.87 0.69
CA LYS A 362 12.66 8.57 0.87
C LYS A 362 13.59 9.44 0.02
N ILE A 363 13.11 10.38 -0.80
CA ILE A 363 13.92 11.36 -1.54
C ILE A 363 13.05 12.60 -1.77
N TYR A 364 13.52 13.81 -1.42
CA TYR A 364 13.64 14.94 -2.35
C TYR A 364 14.40 16.15 -1.79
N LEU A 365 15.23 16.74 -2.67
CA LEU A 365 15.78 18.09 -2.54
C LEU A 365 14.94 19.17 -3.19
N LYS A 366 15.13 20.34 -2.57
CA LYS A 366 14.66 21.67 -2.89
C LYS A 366 15.20 22.13 -4.25
N PHE A 367 14.32 22.47 -5.19
CA PHE A 367 14.64 23.48 -6.20
C PHE A 367 14.24 24.84 -5.60
N SER A 368 15.25 25.65 -5.28
CA SER A 368 15.13 27.09 -5.20
C SER A 368 15.80 27.60 -6.47
N MET A 369 15.04 27.74 -7.56
CA MET A 369 15.47 28.65 -8.61
C MET A 369 15.17 30.06 -8.09
N ASN A 370 16.16 30.65 -7.42
CA ASN A 370 16.41 32.06 -7.63
C ASN A 370 17.30 32.11 -8.88
N ILE A 371 16.69 32.34 -10.03
CA ILE A 371 17.37 33.01 -11.13
C ILE A 371 16.75 34.39 -11.15
N LEU A 372 17.64 35.38 -10.99
CA LEU A 372 17.48 36.84 -11.01
C LEU A 372 16.07 37.41 -11.20
#